data_AF-A0A4U7D279-F1
#
_entry.id   AF-A0A4U7D279-F1
#
_cell.length_a   1.000
_cell.length_b   1.000
_cell.length_c   1.000
_cell.angle_alpha   90.00
_cell.angle_beta   90.00
_cell.angle_gamma   90.00
#
_symmetry.space_group_name_H-M   'P 1'
#
loop_
_entity.id
_entity.type
_entity.pdbx_description
1 polymer ?
#
loop_
_entity_poly.entity_id
_entity_poly.type
_entity_poly.pdbx_seq_one_letter_code
_entity_poly.pdbx_strand_id
1 'polypeptide(L)'
;SSRRTPTSSSARSAGFTVYEGDGSDTETLREAHIEDAKRFITTTADDDINLLACQLAITKFDVESVYSRVNDPDNVDAFDSIGVTGIDATTATAVAID
;
A
#
# COMPACT_ATOMS: atom_id res chain seq x y z
N SER A 1 23.34 -8.21 -4.45
CA SER A 1 23.14 -6.89 -3.84
C SER A 1 21.85 -6.90 -3.04
N SER A 2 21.94 -7.07 -1.72
CA SER A 2 20.77 -7.18 -0.82
C SER A 2 20.15 -5.79 -0.66
N ARG A 3 18.97 -5.55 -1.27
CA ARG A 3 18.18 -4.34 -0.98
C ARG A 3 17.75 -4.45 0.47
N ARG A 4 18.40 -3.71 1.36
CA ARG A 4 17.96 -3.58 2.74
C ARG A 4 16.60 -2.91 2.74
N THR A 5 15.57 -3.59 3.23
CA THR A 5 14.31 -2.94 3.58
C THR A 5 14.66 -1.77 4.51
N PRO A 6 14.25 -0.53 4.19
CA PRO A 6 14.54 0.60 5.06
C PRO A 6 13.94 0.30 6.44
N THR A 7 14.77 0.33 7.47
CA THR A 7 14.29 0.26 8.85
C THR A 7 13.57 1.56 9.19
N SER A 8 12.64 1.53 10.16
CA SER A 8 11.93 2.73 10.63
C SER A 8 12.89 3.87 10.99
N SER A 9 14.03 3.54 11.62
CA SER A 9 15.10 4.49 11.93
C SER A 9 15.73 5.13 10.68
N SER A 10 15.98 4.36 9.63
CA SER A 10 16.58 4.89 8.40
C SER A 10 15.63 5.81 7.63
N ALA A 11 14.33 5.49 7.61
CA ALA A 11 13.32 6.33 6.98
C ALA A 11 13.14 7.66 7.74
N ARG A 12 13.11 7.62 9.08
CA ARG A 12 13.12 8.84 9.91
C ARG A 12 14.34 9.72 9.63
N SER A 13 15.54 9.12 9.53
CA SER A 13 16.77 9.84 9.19
C SER A 13 16.75 10.47 7.80
N ALA A 14 15.95 9.93 6.87
CA ALA A 14 15.78 10.49 5.53
C ALA A 14 14.70 11.58 5.46
N GLY A 15 14.10 11.97 6.60
CA GLY A 15 13.08 13.01 6.67
C GLY A 15 11.64 12.52 6.46
N PHE A 16 11.41 11.20 6.45
CA PHE A 16 10.07 10.65 6.38
C PHE A 16 9.45 10.52 7.77
N THR A 17 8.14 10.78 7.86
CA THR A 17 7.36 10.42 9.04
C THR A 17 7.07 8.93 9.01
N VAL A 18 7.31 8.25 10.13
CA VAL A 18 7.14 6.79 10.24
C VAL A 18 6.25 6.48 11.42
N TYR A 19 5.17 5.78 11.13
CA TYR A 19 4.21 5.22 12.08
C TYR A 19 4.45 3.72 12.19
N GLU A 20 4.38 3.18 13.41
CA GLU A 20 4.57 1.77 13.70
C GLU A 20 3.24 1.21 14.20
N GLY A 21 2.65 0.28 13.46
CA GLY A 21 1.35 -0.31 13.75
C GLY A 21 0.92 -1.30 12.66
N ASP A 22 -0.29 -1.83 12.78
CA ASP A 22 -0.85 -2.76 11.80
C ASP A 22 -1.57 -2.00 10.67
N GLY A 23 -1.20 -2.28 9.42
CA GLY A 23 -1.74 -1.55 8.26
C GLY A 23 -3.21 -1.86 7.95
N SER A 24 -3.79 -2.90 8.55
CA SER A 24 -5.21 -3.23 8.45
C SER A 24 -6.04 -2.64 9.59
N ASP A 25 -5.39 -2.04 10.58
CA ASP A 25 -6.07 -1.40 11.71
C ASP A 25 -6.46 0.04 11.41
N THR A 26 -7.72 0.38 11.64
CA THR A 26 -8.28 1.70 11.29
C THR A 26 -7.73 2.81 12.19
N GLU A 27 -7.42 2.51 13.46
CA GLU A 27 -6.84 3.51 14.38
C GLU A 27 -5.41 3.85 13.97
N THR A 28 -4.62 2.83 13.62
CA THR A 28 -3.26 3.00 13.08
C THR A 28 -3.26 3.89 11.83
N LEU A 29 -4.19 3.67 10.90
CA LEU A 29 -4.29 4.49 9.68
C LEU A 29 -4.69 5.95 9.99
N ARG A 30 -5.56 6.18 10.99
CA ARG A 30 -5.90 7.53 11.45
C ARG A 30 -4.72 8.25 12.09
N GLU A 31 -3.96 7.55 12.94
CA GLU A 31 -2.73 8.10 13.53
C GLU A 31 -1.72 8.50 12.44
N ALA A 32 -1.71 7.77 11.32
CA ALA A 32 -0.93 8.09 10.13
C ALA A 32 -1.52 9.19 9.23
N HIS A 33 -2.61 9.85 9.66
CA HIS A 33 -3.30 10.92 8.93
C HIS A 33 -3.77 10.51 7.52
N ILE A 34 -4.30 9.29 7.38
CA ILE A 34 -4.82 8.80 6.10
C ILE A 34 -5.94 9.68 5.53
N GLU A 35 -6.70 10.38 6.37
CA GLU A 35 -7.80 11.26 5.97
C GLU A 35 -7.32 12.44 5.10
N ASP A 36 -6.06 12.85 5.25
CA ASP A 36 -5.43 13.91 4.45
C ASP A 36 -4.67 13.35 3.23
N ALA A 37 -4.64 12.03 3.07
CA ALA A 37 -3.84 11.37 2.04
C ALA A 37 -4.53 11.43 0.68
N LYS A 38 -3.84 12.00 -0.32
CA LYS A 38 -4.29 11.96 -1.72
C LYS A 38 -4.07 10.60 -2.37
N ARG A 39 -3.08 9.85 -1.88
CA ARG A 39 -2.73 8.52 -2.39
C ARG A 39 -2.43 7.59 -1.24
N PHE A 40 -2.90 6.36 -1.35
CA PHE A 40 -2.59 5.28 -0.42
C PHE A 40 -1.92 4.12 -1.18
N ILE A 41 -0.87 3.54 -0.62
CA ILE A 41 -0.09 2.49 -1.25
C ILE A 41 0.21 1.40 -0.22
N THR A 42 -0.14 0.16 -0.51
CA THR A 42 0.21 -1.00 0.32
C THR A 42 1.31 -1.81 -0.35
N THR A 43 2.33 -2.21 0.42
CA THR A 43 3.50 -2.92 -0.12
C THR A 43 3.92 -4.12 0.75
N THR A 44 3.02 -4.60 1.62
CA THR A 44 3.31 -5.73 2.49
C THR A 44 3.39 -7.02 1.66
N ALA A 45 3.97 -8.07 2.24
CA ALA A 45 4.07 -9.38 1.60
C ALA A 45 2.76 -10.18 1.64
N ASP A 46 1.76 -9.70 2.38
CA ASP A 46 0.49 -10.38 2.63
C ASP A 46 -0.63 -9.67 1.87
N ASP A 47 -1.18 -10.32 0.85
CA ASP A 47 -2.22 -9.71 0.01
C ASP A 47 -3.54 -9.51 0.76
N ASP A 48 -3.89 -10.36 1.73
CA ASP A 48 -5.07 -10.18 2.57
C ASP A 48 -5.01 -8.86 3.36
N ILE A 49 -3.84 -8.55 3.92
CA ILE A 49 -3.60 -7.28 4.64
C ILE A 49 -3.67 -6.12 3.65
N ASN A 50 -3.07 -6.26 2.47
CA ASN A 50 -3.09 -5.21 1.44
C ASN A 50 -4.53 -4.94 0.97
N LEU A 51 -5.33 -5.97 0.69
CA LEU A 51 -6.73 -5.85 0.28
C LEU A 51 -7.57 -5.16 1.35
N LEU A 52 -7.45 -5.61 2.60
CA LEU A 52 -8.20 -5.04 3.71
C LEU A 52 -7.83 -3.56 3.93
N ALA A 53 -6.54 -3.24 3.96
CA ALA A 53 -6.06 -1.88 4.12
C ALA A 53 -6.54 -0.96 2.97
N CYS A 54 -6.46 -1.42 1.72
CA CYS A 54 -6.98 -0.67 0.58
C CYS A 54 -8.49 -0.47 0.65
N GLN A 55 -9.25 -1.50 1.03
CA GLN A 55 -10.69 -1.42 1.18
C GLN A 55 -11.08 -0.38 2.25
N LEU A 56 -10.35 -0.35 3.36
CA LEU A 56 -10.51 0.65 4.42
C LEU A 56 -10.19 2.06 3.91
N ALA A 57 -9.06 2.23 3.20
CA ALA A 57 -8.67 3.52 2.59
C ALA A 57 -9.79 4.10 1.70
N ILE A 58 -10.42 3.26 0.88
CA ILE A 58 -11.51 3.69 -0.01
C ILE A 58 -12.81 3.96 0.78
N THR A 59 -13.24 3.03 1.62
CA THR A 59 -14.60 3.09 2.20
C THR A 59 -14.71 3.91 3.48
N LYS A 60 -13.64 4.00 4.26
CA LYS A 60 -13.63 4.70 5.55
C LYS A 60 -13.01 6.08 5.46
N PHE A 61 -12.07 6.27 4.55
CA PHE A 61 -11.21 7.44 4.49
C PHE A 61 -11.30 8.21 3.16
N ASP A 62 -12.09 7.71 2.20
CA ASP A 62 -12.39 8.39 0.93
C ASP A 62 -11.12 8.77 0.13
N VAL A 63 -10.08 7.93 0.20
CA VAL A 63 -8.82 8.20 -0.52
C VAL A 63 -9.04 8.05 -2.03
N GLU A 64 -8.74 9.12 -2.78
CA GLU A 64 -9.01 9.23 -4.22
C GLU A 64 -8.23 8.22 -5.07
N SER A 65 -7.00 7.89 -4.68
CA SER A 65 -6.10 7.03 -5.46
C SER A 65 -5.44 5.98 -4.59
N VAL A 66 -5.76 4.71 -4.83
CA VAL A 66 -5.25 3.58 -4.04
C VAL A 66 -4.51 2.59 -4.93
N TYR A 67 -3.29 2.26 -4.51
CA TYR A 67 -2.41 1.30 -5.18
C TYR A 67 -2.03 0.19 -4.20
N SER A 68 -1.80 -1.00 -4.73
CA SER A 68 -1.37 -2.14 -3.92
C SER A 68 -0.32 -2.95 -4.66
N ARG A 69 0.70 -3.42 -3.95
CA ARG A 69 1.53 -4.51 -4.43
C ARG A 69 0.71 -5.80 -4.39
N VAL A 70 0.59 -6.46 -5.53
CA VAL A 70 -0.01 -7.79 -5.63
C VAL A 70 1.11 -8.82 -5.59
N ASN A 71 1.11 -9.66 -4.55
CA ASN A 71 2.14 -10.68 -4.36
C ASN A 71 1.78 -11.97 -5.09
N ASP A 72 0.50 -12.37 -5.05
CA ASP A 72 -0.04 -13.52 -5.75
C ASP A 72 -0.90 -13.10 -6.95
N PRO A 73 -0.56 -13.53 -8.18
CA PRO A 73 -1.29 -13.11 -9.38
C PRO A 73 -2.75 -13.58 -9.39
N ASP A 74 -3.11 -14.63 -8.65
CA ASP A 74 -4.51 -15.08 -8.56
C ASP A 74 -5.40 -14.08 -7.79
N ASN A 75 -4.79 -13.13 -7.05
CA ASN A 75 -5.51 -12.08 -6.32
C ASN A 75 -5.76 -10.81 -7.16
N VAL A 76 -5.23 -10.70 -8.39
CA VAL A 76 -5.35 -9.48 -9.22
C VAL A 76 -6.81 -9.07 -9.41
N ASP A 77 -7.69 -10.02 -9.72
CA ASP A 77 -9.12 -9.76 -9.90
C ASP A 77 -9.78 -9.21 -8.62
N ALA A 78 -9.31 -9.63 -7.44
CA ALA A 78 -9.84 -9.13 -6.17
C ALA A 78 -9.47 -7.66 -5.95
N PHE A 79 -8.24 -7.25 -6.31
CA PHE A 79 -7.81 -5.85 -6.24
C PHE A 79 -8.55 -4.97 -7.26
N ASP A 80 -8.70 -5.45 -8.50
CA ASP A 80 -9.46 -4.74 -9.55
C ASP A 80 -10.91 -4.52 -9.14
N SER A 81 -11.56 -5.56 -8.58
CA SER A 81 -12.97 -5.50 -8.16
C SER A 81 -13.26 -4.45 -7.08
N ILE A 82 -12.26 -4.05 -6.30
CA ILE A 82 -12.40 -2.99 -5.28
C ILE A 82 -11.88 -1.62 -5.76
N GLY A 83 -11.49 -1.50 -7.03
CA GLY A 83 -11.01 -0.25 -7.62
C GLY A 83 -9.57 0.11 -7.26
N VAL A 84 -8.76 -0.88 -6.88
CA VAL A 84 -7.35 -0.68 -6.51
C VAL A 84 -6.45 -0.96 -7.71
N THR A 85 -5.51 -0.06 -7.98
CA THR A 85 -4.50 -0.31 -9.01
C THR A 85 -3.44 -1.27 -8.49
N GLY A 86 -3.51 -2.53 -8.94
CA GLY A 86 -2.53 -3.56 -8.62
C GLY A 86 -1.18 -3.32 -9.32
N ILE A 87 -0.10 -3.37 -8.55
CA ILE A 87 1.28 -3.37 -9.03
C ILE A 87 1.83 -4.79 -8.81
N ASP A 88 1.68 -5.62 -9.84
CA ASP A 88 2.32 -6.94 -9.92
C ASP A 88 3.64 -6.85 -10.73
N ALA A 89 4.47 -7.88 -10.63
CA ALA A 89 5.77 -7.92 -11.33
C ALA A 89 5.64 -7.80 -12.87
N THR A 90 4.52 -8.26 -13.44
CA THR A 90 4.23 -8.22 -14.87
C THR A 90 3.85 -6.81 -15.30
N THR A 91 2.98 -6.14 -14.55
CA THR A 91 2.62 -4.74 -14.80
C THR A 91 3.81 -3.81 -14.57
N ALA A 92 4.67 -4.07 -13.59
CA ALA A 92 5.89 -3.28 -13.33
C ALA A 92 6.83 -3.25 -14.55
N THR A 93 6.92 -4.33 -15.33
CA THR A 93 7.65 -4.32 -16.61
C THR A 93 6.91 -3.57 -17.71
N ALA A 94 5.57 -3.61 -17.74
CA ALA A 94 4.78 -2.91 -18.75
C ALA A 94 4.89 -1.37 -18.59
N VAL A 95 4.87 -0.84 -17.37
CA VAL A 95 5.02 0.61 -17.11
C VAL A 95 6.45 1.13 -17.25
N ALA A 96 7.45 0.25 -17.19
CA ALA A 96 8.86 0.63 -17.37
C ALA A 96 9.27 0.76 -18.85
N ILE A 97 8.39 0.43 -19.79
CA ILE A 97 8.64 0.46 -21.25
C ILE A 97 8.03 1.71 -21.91
N ASP A 98 7.39 2.61 -21.16
CA ASP A 98 6.91 3.91 -21.66
C ASP A 98 7.91 5.05 -21.38
#